data_AF-A0A821H6E2-F1
#
_entry.id   AF-A0A821H6E2-F1
#
_cell.length_a   1.000
_cell.length_b   1.000
_cell.length_c   1.000
_cell.angle_alpha   90.00
_cell.angle_beta   90.00
_cell.angle_gamma   90.00
#
_symmetry.space_group_name_H-M   'P 1'
#
loop_
_entity.id
_entity.type
_entity.pdbx_description
1 polymer ?
#
loop_
_entity_poly.entity_id
_entity_poly.type
_entity_poly.pdbx_seq_one_letter_code
_entity_poly.pdbx_strand_id
1 'polypeptide(L)'
;RDHTIHFALIKQLFDIIFTSNKTIYIWGIKNELFPFVNFKLFSHEQLHSITPINLQHQFKLFRNEQRQHHHRISTSDNILEDNCICEQCIGKKPSELWSLQDSTAYLLKEYLPKTLTREKFNIGLDPNLFNLDFKEKHYRQQLTTYALNACLSMQRILIQMKNAKFEIKFHSNKQSKRKLLQLSPISSDDEDDLLYLQRTSSLSKP
;
A
#
# COMPACT_ATOMS: atom_id res chain seq x y z
N ARG A 1 16.53 -35.22 2.68
CA ARG A 1 17.64 -34.33 3.13
C ARG A 1 17.37 -32.87 2.72
N ASP A 2 16.91 -32.60 1.50
CA ASP A 2 16.62 -31.23 1.02
C ASP A 2 15.52 -30.48 1.78
N HIS A 3 14.43 -31.13 2.18
CA HIS A 3 13.33 -30.45 2.88
C HIS A 3 13.77 -29.83 4.22
N THR A 4 14.75 -30.43 4.89
CA THR A 4 15.29 -29.92 6.16
C THR A 4 16.09 -28.65 5.95
N ILE A 5 16.85 -28.57 4.84
CA ILE A 5 17.63 -27.37 4.48
C ILE A 5 16.69 -26.24 4.08
N HIS A 6 15.71 -26.50 3.23
CA HIS A 6 14.73 -25.49 2.81
C HIS A 6 13.94 -24.93 4.00
N PHE A 7 13.49 -25.79 4.90
CA PHE A 7 12.81 -25.35 6.12
C PHE A 7 13.72 -24.48 7.01
N ALA A 8 14.99 -24.88 7.18
CA ALA A 8 15.96 -24.09 7.95
C ALA A 8 16.20 -22.71 7.32
N LEU A 9 16.31 -22.63 5.99
CA LEU A 9 16.45 -21.36 5.25
C LEU A 9 15.21 -20.47 5.38
N ILE A 10 14.01 -21.05 5.27
CA ILE A 10 12.75 -20.32 5.47
C ILE A 10 12.69 -19.77 6.90
N LYS A 11 13.05 -20.57 7.89
CA LYS A 11 13.08 -20.12 9.29
C LYS A 11 14.09 -19.00 9.51
N GLN A 12 15.30 -19.11 8.98
CA GLN A 12 16.30 -18.04 9.03
C GLN A 12 15.80 -16.76 8.37
N LEU A 13 15.09 -16.86 7.24
CA LEU A 13 14.49 -15.70 6.58
C LEU A 13 13.46 -15.03 7.49
N PHE A 14 12.58 -15.79 8.15
CA PHE A 14 11.63 -15.24 9.12
C PHE A 14 12.34 -14.60 10.31
N ASP A 15 13.40 -15.21 10.83
CA ASP A 15 14.20 -14.62 11.90
C ASP A 15 14.78 -13.26 11.48
N ILE A 16 15.33 -13.14 10.26
CA ILE A 16 15.85 -11.88 9.71
C ILE A 16 14.74 -10.84 9.56
N ILE A 17 13.59 -11.22 9.00
CA ILE A 17 12.44 -10.31 8.79
C ILE A 17 11.94 -9.76 10.14
N PHE A 18 11.84 -10.61 11.15
CA PHE A 18 11.26 -10.26 12.44
C PHE A 18 12.25 -9.51 13.34
N THR A 19 13.56 -9.60 13.09
CA THR A 19 14.60 -8.94 13.90
C THR A 19 15.09 -7.60 13.32
N SER A 20 15.14 -7.45 11.99
CA SER A 20 15.88 -6.36 11.33
C SER A 20 15.30 -4.96 11.50
N ASN A 21 13.98 -4.80 11.52
CA ASN A 21 13.31 -3.50 11.74
C ASN A 21 11.99 -3.61 12.51
N LYS A 22 11.62 -4.84 12.90
CA LYS A 22 10.38 -5.18 13.61
C LYS A 22 9.12 -4.56 13.01
N THR A 23 9.13 -4.18 11.74
CA THR A 23 8.01 -3.48 11.09
C THR A 23 7.54 -4.33 9.93
N ILE A 24 6.27 -4.70 9.94
CA ILE A 24 5.66 -5.48 8.86
C ILE A 24 4.42 -4.74 8.34
N TYR A 25 4.24 -4.75 7.04
CA TYR A 25 3.03 -4.23 6.42
C TYR A 25 2.00 -5.35 6.34
N ILE A 26 0.81 -5.12 6.89
CA ILE A 26 -0.29 -6.10 6.90
C ILE A 26 -1.53 -5.55 6.21
N TRP A 27 -2.28 -6.43 5.56
CA TRP A 27 -3.61 -6.13 5.05
C TRP A 27 -4.63 -6.96 5.83
N GLY A 28 -5.08 -6.45 6.98
CA GLY A 28 -5.92 -7.20 7.93
C GLY A 28 -5.46 -6.95 9.35
N ILE A 29 -5.59 -7.97 10.21
CA ILE A 29 -5.20 -7.89 11.62
C ILE A 29 -3.96 -8.74 11.90
N LYS A 30 -3.08 -8.24 12.77
CA LYS A 30 -1.86 -8.94 13.21
C LYS A 30 -2.16 -10.34 13.77
N ASN A 31 -3.35 -10.52 14.34
CA ASN A 31 -3.73 -11.77 14.99
C ASN A 31 -3.84 -12.96 14.02
N GLU A 32 -3.97 -12.71 12.72
CA GLU A 32 -3.97 -13.76 11.69
C GLU A 32 -2.63 -14.52 11.61
N LEU A 33 -1.55 -13.97 12.18
CA LEU A 33 -0.24 -14.62 12.22
C LEU A 33 -0.04 -15.58 13.40
N PHE A 34 -0.85 -15.51 14.45
CA PHE A 34 -0.68 -16.38 15.64
C PHE A 34 -0.74 -17.88 15.34
N PRO A 35 -1.66 -18.39 14.50
CA PRO A 35 -1.70 -19.81 14.17
C PRO A 35 -0.38 -20.33 13.58
N PHE A 36 0.40 -19.46 12.93
CA PHE A 36 1.65 -19.85 12.27
C PHE A 36 2.82 -20.09 13.23
N VAL A 37 2.71 -19.63 14.47
CA VAL A 37 3.71 -19.94 15.51
C VAL A 37 3.74 -21.45 15.79
N ASN A 38 2.62 -22.15 15.64
CA ASN A 38 2.55 -23.60 15.82
C ASN A 38 3.41 -24.35 14.78
N PHE A 39 3.69 -23.75 13.62
CA PHE A 39 4.60 -24.30 12.61
C PHE A 39 6.08 -24.02 12.91
N LYS A 40 6.40 -23.39 14.05
CA LYS A 40 7.77 -23.06 14.49
C LYS A 40 8.55 -22.19 13.49
N LEU A 41 7.84 -21.43 12.66
CA LEU A 41 8.42 -20.45 11.72
C LEU A 41 8.96 -19.22 12.45
N PHE A 42 8.29 -18.82 13.54
CA PHE A 42 8.66 -17.73 14.43
C PHE A 42 7.98 -17.93 15.80
N SER A 43 8.44 -17.23 16.84
CA SER A 43 7.93 -17.31 18.21
C SER A 43 6.84 -16.27 18.50
N HIS A 44 6.11 -16.46 19.61
CA HIS A 44 5.17 -15.46 20.11
C HIS A 44 5.90 -14.15 20.46
N GLU A 45 7.09 -14.23 21.06
CA GLU A 45 7.90 -13.08 21.42
C GLU A 45 8.29 -12.26 20.17
N GLN A 46 8.77 -12.94 19.12
CA GLN A 46 9.07 -12.31 17.84
C GLN A 46 7.83 -11.61 17.28
N LEU A 47 6.67 -12.28 17.29
CA LEU A 47 5.42 -11.68 16.84
C LEU A 47 5.01 -10.47 17.67
N HIS A 48 5.08 -10.54 19.00
CA HIS A 48 4.76 -9.41 19.89
C HIS A 48 5.66 -8.22 19.66
N SER A 49 6.96 -8.45 19.41
CA SER A 49 7.94 -7.40 19.16
C SER A 49 7.70 -6.61 17.86
N ILE A 50 6.91 -7.16 16.92
CA ILE A 50 6.59 -6.48 15.68
C ILE A 50 5.58 -5.36 15.87
N THR A 51 5.89 -4.23 15.23
CA THR A 51 5.00 -3.10 14.95
C THR A 51 4.30 -3.32 13.61
N PRO A 52 3.01 -3.71 13.59
CA PRO A 52 2.27 -3.88 12.35
C PRO A 52 1.86 -2.51 11.78
N ILE A 53 2.15 -2.28 10.50
CA ILE A 53 1.57 -1.18 9.74
C ILE A 53 0.36 -1.72 8.98
N ASN A 54 -0.83 -1.28 9.36
CA ASN A 54 -2.07 -1.65 8.69
C ASN A 54 -2.22 -0.87 7.36
N LEU A 55 -1.85 -1.50 6.25
CA LEU A 55 -1.96 -0.92 4.91
C LEU A 55 -3.40 -0.65 4.48
N GLN A 56 -4.35 -1.48 4.91
CA GLN A 56 -5.77 -1.28 4.61
C GLN A 56 -6.26 0.03 5.22
N HIS A 57 -5.87 0.32 6.46
CA HIS A 57 -6.17 1.60 7.11
C HIS A 57 -5.49 2.78 6.41
N GLN A 58 -4.19 2.66 6.09
CA GLN A 58 -3.48 3.71 5.38
C GLN A 58 -4.08 4.00 4.00
N PHE A 59 -4.51 2.95 3.28
CA PHE A 59 -5.18 3.09 1.99
C PHE A 59 -6.49 3.86 2.13
N LYS A 60 -7.27 3.55 3.17
CA LYS A 60 -8.52 4.27 3.46
C LYS A 60 -8.29 5.75 3.71
N LEU A 61 -7.29 6.10 4.52
CA LEU A 61 -6.89 7.48 4.75
C LEU A 61 -6.45 8.16 3.44
N PHE A 62 -5.54 7.52 2.70
CA PHE A 62 -5.07 8.02 1.40
C PHE A 62 -6.22 8.29 0.43
N ARG A 63 -7.18 7.37 0.32
CA ARG A 63 -8.35 7.53 -0.54
C ARG A 63 -9.21 8.72 -0.11
N ASN A 64 -9.38 8.92 1.18
CA ASN A 64 -10.17 10.04 1.71
C ASN A 64 -9.44 11.38 1.52
N GLU A 65 -8.11 11.43 1.69
CA GLU A 65 -7.28 12.61 1.42
C GLU A 65 -7.33 13.04 -0.06
N GLN A 66 -7.40 12.08 -0.98
CA GLN A 66 -7.46 12.33 -2.42
C GLN A 66 -8.86 12.80 -2.90
N ARG A 67 -9.87 12.84 -2.03
CA ARG A 67 -11.25 13.19 -2.42
C ARG A 67 -11.77 14.39 -1.63
N GLN A 68 -12.13 15.45 -2.36
CA GLN A 68 -13.07 16.43 -1.84
C GLN A 68 -14.46 15.82 -1.95
N HIS A 69 -14.99 15.35 -0.82
CA HIS A 69 -16.35 14.82 -0.76
C HIS A 69 -17.36 15.97 -0.90
N HIS A 70 -18.20 15.92 -1.95
CA HIS A 70 -19.38 16.78 -2.04
C HIS A 70 -20.54 16.04 -1.37
N HIS A 71 -20.82 16.39 -0.12
CA HIS A 71 -22.01 15.93 0.57
C HIS A 71 -23.20 16.80 0.16
N ARG A 72 -24.37 16.17 -0.10
CA ARG A 72 -25.63 16.90 -0.12
C ARG A 72 -25.96 17.23 1.34
N ILE A 73 -25.94 18.52 1.69
CA ILE A 73 -26.61 18.97 2.91
C ILE A 73 -28.10 18.99 2.55
N SER A 74 -28.82 17.90 2.85
CA SER A 74 -30.29 17.96 2.85
C SER A 74 -30.72 18.66 4.14
N THR A 75 -31.32 19.83 4.01
CA THR A 75 -31.84 20.65 5.12
C THR A 75 -33.23 20.20 5.62
N SER A 76 -33.66 18.99 5.31
CA SER A 76 -34.90 18.42 5.84
C SER A 76 -34.62 17.01 6.32
N ASP A 77 -34.84 16.81 7.62
CA ASP A 77 -34.67 15.58 8.40
C ASP A 77 -33.23 15.26 8.82
N ASN A 78 -33.02 15.19 10.14
CA ASN A 78 -31.75 14.93 10.85
C ASN A 78 -31.19 13.50 10.62
N ILE A 79 -31.33 12.97 9.42
CA ILE A 79 -30.71 11.71 9.00
C ILE A 79 -29.54 12.12 8.10
N LEU A 80 -28.33 12.08 8.67
CA LEU A 80 -27.09 12.15 7.89
C LEU A 80 -27.02 10.91 7.00
N GLU A 81 -27.69 10.95 5.86
CA GLU A 81 -27.48 9.97 4.81
C GLU A 81 -26.11 10.21 4.19
N ASP A 82 -25.18 9.31 4.51
CA ASP A 82 -23.77 9.33 4.13
C ASP A 82 -23.55 8.96 2.63
N ASN A 83 -24.42 9.47 1.77
CA ASN A 83 -24.49 9.14 0.35
C ASN A 83 -23.69 10.18 -0.48
N CYS A 84 -22.40 9.91 -0.72
CA CYS A 84 -21.57 10.69 -1.67
C CYS A 84 -22.19 10.59 -3.08
N ILE A 85 -22.53 11.70 -3.71
CA ILE A 85 -23.08 11.75 -5.09
C ILE A 85 -21.97 11.70 -6.16
N CYS A 86 -20.78 11.27 -5.75
CA CYS A 86 -19.57 11.38 -6.52
C CYS A 86 -19.59 10.25 -7.58
N GLU A 87 -19.60 10.56 -8.89
CA GLU A 87 -19.75 9.54 -9.96
C GLU A 87 -18.73 8.39 -9.88
N GLN A 88 -17.56 8.63 -9.25
CA GLN A 88 -16.52 7.63 -9.03
C GLN A 88 -16.48 7.08 -7.59
N CYS A 89 -17.56 7.22 -6.80
CA CYS A 89 -17.65 6.65 -5.46
C CYS A 89 -17.99 5.17 -5.54
N ILE A 90 -17.10 4.31 -5.01
CA ILE A 90 -17.34 2.85 -4.90
C ILE A 90 -18.42 2.53 -3.83
N GLY A 91 -19.30 3.46 -3.48
CA GLY A 91 -20.40 3.25 -2.53
C GLY A 91 -20.00 2.82 -1.11
N LYS A 92 -18.70 2.72 -0.80
CA LYS A 92 -18.24 2.20 0.49
C LYS A 92 -18.44 3.22 1.60
N LYS A 93 -19.14 2.79 2.66
CA LYS A 93 -19.36 3.61 3.86
C LYS A 93 -18.05 3.86 4.61
N PRO A 94 -17.94 4.96 5.38
CA PRO A 94 -16.75 5.22 6.20
C PRO A 94 -16.45 4.12 7.24
N SER A 95 -17.43 3.30 7.62
CA SER A 95 -17.23 2.16 8.53
C SER A 95 -16.73 0.90 7.82
N GLU A 96 -16.85 0.81 6.50
CA GLU A 96 -16.53 -0.40 5.75
C GLU A 96 -15.02 -0.62 5.57
N LEU A 97 -14.66 -1.89 5.49
CA LEU A 97 -13.31 -2.34 5.21
C LEU A 97 -13.09 -2.44 3.70
N TRP A 98 -11.90 -2.05 3.27
CA TRP A 98 -11.48 -2.19 1.87
C TRP A 98 -10.82 -3.55 1.68
N SER A 99 -11.41 -4.40 0.84
CA SER A 99 -10.73 -5.64 0.50
C SER A 99 -9.49 -5.31 -0.34
N LEU A 100 -8.47 -6.17 -0.28
CA LEU A 100 -7.28 -5.98 -1.12
C LEU A 100 -7.67 -5.95 -2.61
N GLN A 101 -8.68 -6.74 -3.00
CA GLN A 101 -9.21 -6.76 -4.35
C GLN A 101 -9.76 -5.39 -4.77
N ASP A 102 -10.58 -4.78 -3.93
CA ASP A 102 -11.18 -3.47 -4.22
C ASP A 102 -10.09 -2.39 -4.34
N SER A 103 -9.08 -2.45 -3.46
CA SER A 103 -7.97 -1.51 -3.47
C SER A 103 -7.05 -1.69 -4.68
N THR A 104 -6.76 -2.93 -5.07
CA THR A 104 -6.02 -3.26 -6.30
C THR A 104 -6.77 -2.79 -7.53
N ALA A 105 -8.07 -3.08 -7.63
CA ALA A 105 -8.89 -2.64 -8.76
C ALA A 105 -8.99 -1.11 -8.83
N TYR A 106 -9.13 -0.45 -7.68
CA TYR A 106 -9.23 1.00 -7.62
C TYR A 106 -7.93 1.70 -8.04
N LEU A 107 -6.82 1.33 -7.40
CA LEU A 107 -5.57 2.08 -7.47
C LEU A 107 -4.66 1.56 -8.59
N LEU A 108 -4.56 0.24 -8.76
CA LEU A 108 -3.70 -0.39 -9.77
C LEU A 108 -4.42 -0.67 -11.09
N LYS A 109 -5.76 -0.56 -11.14
CA LYS A 109 -6.59 -0.90 -12.30
C LYS A 109 -6.44 -2.36 -12.73
N GLU A 110 -6.22 -3.24 -11.76
CA GLU A 110 -5.98 -4.67 -11.96
C GLU A 110 -7.01 -5.52 -11.23
N TYR A 111 -7.15 -6.78 -11.66
CA TYR A 111 -8.04 -7.73 -11.02
C TYR A 111 -7.24 -8.77 -10.21
N LEU A 112 -7.55 -8.89 -8.92
CA LEU A 112 -6.98 -9.92 -8.05
C LEU A 112 -8.03 -11.03 -7.84
N PRO A 113 -7.95 -12.16 -8.56
CA PRO A 113 -9.02 -13.16 -8.64
C PRO A 113 -9.21 -13.91 -7.32
N LYS A 114 -10.31 -13.62 -6.62
CA LYS A 114 -10.64 -14.23 -5.32
C LYS A 114 -11.36 -15.59 -5.46
N THR A 115 -11.74 -15.95 -6.68
CA THR A 115 -12.43 -17.21 -7.01
C THR A 115 -11.69 -18.43 -6.48
N LEU A 116 -10.35 -18.38 -6.47
CA LEU A 116 -9.49 -19.45 -5.98
C LEU A 116 -9.53 -19.62 -4.46
N THR A 117 -9.77 -18.54 -3.70
CA THR A 117 -9.75 -18.55 -2.21
C THR A 117 -11.06 -18.91 -1.55
N ARG A 118 -12.11 -19.20 -2.33
CA ARG A 118 -13.43 -19.59 -1.81
C ARG A 118 -13.45 -21.02 -1.27
N GLU A 119 -12.49 -21.85 -1.69
CA GLU A 119 -12.29 -23.21 -1.21
C GLU A 119 -11.08 -23.32 -0.26
N LYS A 120 -11.03 -24.45 0.45
CA LYS A 120 -10.17 -24.77 1.61
C LYS A 120 -8.71 -24.33 1.49
N PHE A 121 -8.41 -23.08 1.87
CA PHE A 121 -7.05 -22.56 2.04
C PHE A 121 -6.29 -23.22 3.23
N ASN A 122 -7.00 -24.04 4.02
CA ASN A 122 -6.49 -24.65 5.26
C ASN A 122 -5.63 -25.90 5.05
N ILE A 123 -5.49 -26.41 3.83
CA ILE A 123 -4.71 -27.63 3.52
C ILE A 123 -3.25 -27.37 3.12
N GLY A 124 -2.83 -26.09 3.12
CA GLY A 124 -1.48 -25.65 2.76
C GLY A 124 -1.30 -25.40 1.26
N LEU A 125 -0.26 -24.62 0.91
CA LEU A 125 0.00 -24.17 -0.48
C LEU A 125 0.97 -25.07 -1.25
N ASP A 126 1.71 -25.94 -0.56
CA ASP A 126 2.75 -26.77 -1.19
C ASP A 126 2.11 -27.87 -2.06
N PRO A 127 2.32 -27.85 -3.40
CA PRO A 127 1.78 -28.85 -4.32
C PRO A 127 2.52 -30.20 -4.24
N ASN A 128 3.64 -30.26 -3.52
CA ASN A 128 4.40 -31.49 -3.30
C ASN A 128 4.13 -32.12 -1.93
N LEU A 129 3.29 -31.47 -1.12
CA LEU A 129 2.86 -31.99 0.17
C LEU A 129 1.85 -33.13 -0.07
N PHE A 130 2.21 -34.37 0.28
CA PHE A 130 1.38 -35.58 0.15
C PHE A 130 1.22 -36.14 -1.29
N ASN A 131 0.66 -37.35 -1.39
CA ASN A 131 0.27 -38.00 -2.66
C ASN A 131 -1.02 -37.37 -3.23
N LEU A 132 -0.93 -36.11 -3.63
CA LEU A 132 -2.04 -35.38 -4.24
C LEU A 132 -2.28 -35.82 -5.68
N ASP A 133 -3.54 -35.84 -6.10
CA ASP A 133 -3.89 -36.02 -7.51
C ASP A 133 -3.51 -34.79 -8.36
N PHE A 134 -3.59 -34.92 -9.68
CA PHE A 134 -3.21 -33.85 -10.60
C PHE A 134 -4.06 -32.58 -10.44
N LYS A 135 -5.36 -32.72 -10.16
CA LYS A 135 -6.27 -31.57 -10.04
C LYS A 135 -5.94 -30.74 -8.80
N GLU A 136 -5.69 -31.43 -7.69
CA GLU A 136 -5.33 -30.83 -6.41
C GLU A 136 -3.95 -30.16 -6.47
N LYS A 137 -2.97 -30.78 -7.14
CA LYS A 137 -1.66 -30.15 -7.41
C LYS A 137 -1.80 -28.84 -8.20
N HIS A 138 -2.57 -28.86 -9.28
CA HIS A 138 -2.81 -27.68 -10.11
C HIS A 138 -3.53 -26.58 -9.32
N TYR A 139 -4.54 -26.93 -8.53
CA TYR A 139 -5.25 -25.99 -7.66
C TYR A 139 -4.29 -25.31 -6.66
N ARG A 140 -3.39 -26.06 -6.01
CA ARG A 140 -2.38 -25.49 -5.09
C ARG A 140 -1.37 -24.57 -5.76
N GLN A 141 -0.97 -24.86 -7.00
CA GLN A 141 -0.14 -23.95 -7.80
C GLN A 141 -0.87 -22.62 -8.07
N GLN A 142 -2.17 -22.68 -8.37
CA GLN A 142 -3.00 -21.49 -8.53
C GLN A 142 -3.12 -20.70 -7.22
N LEU A 143 -3.30 -21.36 -6.07
CA LEU A 143 -3.32 -20.71 -4.76
C LEU A 143 -1.99 -20.02 -4.42
N THR A 144 -0.87 -20.69 -4.71
CA THR A 144 0.48 -20.12 -4.53
C THR A 144 0.64 -18.87 -5.38
N THR A 145 0.25 -18.94 -6.66
CA THR A 145 0.29 -17.80 -7.58
C THR A 145 -0.58 -16.64 -7.09
N TYR A 146 -1.78 -16.94 -6.58
CA TYR A 146 -2.64 -15.93 -5.97
C TYR A 146 -2.00 -15.26 -4.75
N ALA A 147 -1.41 -16.03 -3.84
CA ALA A 147 -0.76 -15.49 -2.65
C ALA A 147 0.41 -14.57 -3.01
N LEU A 148 1.23 -14.95 -4.01
CA LEU A 148 2.28 -14.09 -4.56
C LEU A 148 1.72 -12.79 -5.14
N ASN A 149 0.68 -12.88 -5.96
CA ASN A 149 0.03 -11.69 -6.55
C ASN A 149 -0.57 -10.77 -5.48
N ALA A 150 -1.10 -11.32 -4.38
CA ALA A 150 -1.59 -10.54 -3.26
C ALA A 150 -0.46 -9.75 -2.57
N CYS A 151 0.68 -10.40 -2.30
CA CYS A 151 1.86 -9.74 -1.73
C CYS A 151 2.39 -8.63 -2.65
N LEU A 152 2.51 -8.90 -3.95
CA LEU A 152 2.94 -7.92 -4.95
C LEU A 152 1.97 -6.74 -5.06
N SER A 153 0.66 -7.01 -5.00
CA SER A 153 -0.38 -5.97 -5.00
C SER A 153 -0.22 -5.04 -3.79
N MET A 154 -0.02 -5.59 -2.59
CA MET A 154 0.20 -4.79 -1.38
C MET A 154 1.44 -3.89 -1.52
N GLN A 155 2.54 -4.42 -2.04
CA GLN A 155 3.75 -3.65 -2.27
C GLN A 155 3.53 -2.50 -3.25
N ARG A 156 2.86 -2.77 -4.38
CA ARG A 156 2.59 -1.76 -5.42
C ARG A 156 1.63 -0.68 -4.93
N ILE A 157 0.60 -1.05 -4.17
CA ILE A 157 -0.30 -0.10 -3.49
C ILE A 157 0.51 0.83 -2.58
N LEU A 158 1.39 0.27 -1.74
CA LEU A 158 2.24 1.06 -0.85
C LEU A 158 3.12 2.05 -1.61
N ILE A 159 3.77 1.61 -2.69
CA ILE A 159 4.62 2.46 -3.53
C ILE A 159 3.80 3.58 -4.16
N GLN A 160 2.66 3.28 -4.78
CA GLN A 160 1.81 4.30 -5.40
C GLN A 160 1.31 5.33 -4.38
N MET A 161 0.87 4.87 -3.19
CA MET A 161 0.46 5.78 -2.12
C MET A 161 1.59 6.70 -1.67
N LYS A 162 2.82 6.19 -1.54
CA LYS A 162 3.99 6.99 -1.17
C LYS A 162 4.34 8.01 -2.24
N ASN A 163 4.33 7.61 -3.51
CA ASN A 163 4.63 8.48 -4.64
C ASN A 163 3.61 9.62 -4.74
N ALA A 164 2.31 9.32 -4.65
CA ALA A 164 1.27 10.33 -4.68
C ALA A 164 1.38 11.33 -3.51
N LYS A 165 1.73 10.86 -2.30
CA LYS A 165 1.99 11.75 -1.15
C LYS A 165 3.22 12.64 -1.38
N PHE A 166 4.25 12.12 -2.03
CA PHE A 166 5.44 12.89 -2.38
C PHE A 166 5.13 13.99 -3.41
N GLU A 167 4.38 13.66 -4.47
CA GLU A 167 3.93 14.62 -5.48
C GLU A 167 3.11 15.76 -4.88
N ILE A 168 2.14 15.44 -4.01
CA ILE A 168 1.33 16.46 -3.31
C ILE A 168 2.24 17.40 -2.51
N LYS A 169 3.12 16.85 -1.67
CA LYS A 169 4.04 17.67 -0.85
C LYS A 169 4.96 18.54 -1.71
N PHE A 170 5.47 17.99 -2.81
CA PHE A 170 6.32 18.73 -3.74
C PHE A 170 5.57 19.91 -4.37
N HIS A 171 4.33 19.70 -4.84
CA HIS A 171 3.50 20.75 -5.40
C HIS A 171 3.09 21.81 -4.38
N SER A 172 2.67 21.42 -3.16
CA SER A 172 2.36 22.36 -2.07
C SER A 172 3.56 23.22 -1.68
N ASN A 173 4.76 22.63 -1.63
CA ASN A 173 5.98 23.37 -1.33
C ASN A 173 6.36 24.34 -2.45
N LYS A 174 6.17 23.96 -3.72
CA LYS A 174 6.39 24.84 -4.87
C LYS A 174 5.41 26.03 -4.87
N GLN A 175 4.13 25.79 -4.56
CA GLN A 175 3.13 26.85 -4.44
C GLN A 175 3.40 27.79 -3.27
N SER A 176 3.82 27.25 -2.12
CA SER A 176 4.18 28.06 -0.94
C SER A 176 5.39 28.96 -1.22
N LYS A 177 6.42 28.43 -1.89
CA LYS A 177 7.58 29.23 -2.34
C LYS A 177 7.18 30.33 -3.33
N ARG A 178 6.27 30.05 -4.27
CA ARG A 178 5.74 31.07 -5.20
C ARG A 178 4.95 32.16 -4.49
N LYS A 179 4.12 31.81 -3.50
CA LYS A 179 3.39 32.80 -2.68
C LYS A 179 4.33 33.66 -1.84
N LEU A 180 5.39 33.06 -1.26
CA LEU A 180 6.42 33.81 -0.55
C LEU A 180 7.17 34.80 -1.46
N LEU A 181 7.51 34.39 -2.68
CA LEU A 181 8.16 35.26 -3.67
C LEU A 181 7.23 36.38 -4.19
N GLN A 182 5.91 36.19 -4.14
CA GLN A 182 4.92 37.22 -4.52
C GLN A 182 4.55 38.15 -3.35
N LEU A 183 4.89 37.78 -2.11
CA LEU A 183 4.67 38.57 -0.90
C LEU A 183 5.93 39.32 -0.44
N SER A 184 7.08 39.07 -1.07
CA SER A 184 8.22 39.98 -0.98
C SER A 184 7.78 41.33 -1.57
N PRO A 185 7.79 42.43 -0.80
CA PRO A 185 7.56 43.75 -1.36
C PRO A 185 8.58 43.94 -2.48
N ILE A 186 8.11 44.30 -3.67
CA ILE A 186 8.96 45.04 -4.61
C ILE A 186 9.24 46.35 -3.88
N SER A 187 10.36 46.38 -3.15
CA SER A 187 10.99 47.62 -2.75
C SER A 187 11.34 48.31 -4.06
N SER A 188 10.52 49.28 -4.46
CA SER A 188 10.97 50.30 -5.40
C SER A 188 12.04 51.09 -4.65
N ASP A 189 13.28 50.72 -4.89
CA ASP A 189 14.42 51.63 -5.01
C ASP A 189 15.64 50.77 -5.32
N ASP A 190 16.42 51.24 -6.29
CA ASP A 190 17.67 50.68 -6.84
C ASP A 190 17.53 49.87 -8.14
N GLU A 191 17.32 50.64 -9.21
CA GLU A 191 17.96 50.41 -10.52
C GLU A 191 19.46 50.17 -10.31
N ASP A 192 19.92 48.92 -10.44
CA ASP A 192 21.25 48.52 -10.96
C ASP A 192 21.56 47.09 -10.50
N ASP A 193 21.11 46.06 -11.25
CA ASP A 193 21.78 44.74 -11.24
C ASP A 193 21.32 43.79 -12.38
N LEU A 194 21.06 44.35 -13.58
CA LEU A 194 20.80 43.57 -14.80
C LEU A 194 22.09 43.18 -15.55
N LEU A 195 23.12 42.70 -14.84
CA LEU A 195 24.41 42.35 -15.46
C LEU A 195 25.09 41.09 -14.89
N TYR A 196 24.35 40.04 -14.51
CA TYR A 196 25.00 38.79 -14.03
C TYR A 196 24.50 37.44 -14.53
N LEU A 197 23.73 37.36 -15.63
CA LEU A 197 23.36 36.04 -16.21
C LEU A 197 23.59 35.88 -17.71
N GLN A 198 24.49 36.68 -18.29
CA GLN A 198 24.95 36.51 -19.68
C GLN A 198 26.38 35.93 -19.81
N ARG A 199 26.88 35.22 -18.79
CA ARG A 199 28.18 34.52 -18.82
C ARG A 199 28.13 33.11 -18.25
N THR A 200 27.32 32.23 -18.84
CA THR A 200 27.65 30.80 -18.96
C THR A 200 26.91 30.20 -20.15
N SER A 201 27.16 30.75 -21.34
CA SER A 201 26.77 30.14 -22.62
C SER A 201 27.99 30.03 -23.51
N SER A 202 28.97 29.26 -23.08
CA SER A 202 30.06 28.78 -23.91
C SER A 202 30.78 27.63 -23.20
N LEU A 203 31.04 26.56 -23.96
CA LEU A 203 31.64 25.26 -23.60
C LEU A 203 30.61 24.25 -23.05
N SER A 204 30.31 23.12 -23.68
CA SER A 204 30.92 22.39 -24.80
C SER A 204 30.00 21.24 -25.23
N LYS A 205 29.89 21.02 -26.55
CA LYS A 205 29.65 19.71 -27.19
C LYS A 205 30.65 19.63 -28.36
N PRO A 206 31.02 18.44 -28.86
CA PRO A 206 31.06 17.12 -28.23
C PRO A 206 32.41 16.82 -27.57
#